data_AF-A0A8J2MFZ5-F1
#
_entry.id   AF-A0A8J2MFZ5-F1
#
_cell.length_a   1.000
_cell.length_b   1.000
_cell.length_c   1.000
_cell.angle_alpha   90.00
_cell.angle_beta   90.00
_cell.angle_gamma   90.00
#
_symmetry.space_group_name_H-M   'P 1'
#
loop_
_entity.id
_entity.type
_entity.pdbx_description
1 polymer ?
#
loop_
_entity_poly.entity_id
_entity_poly.type
_entity_poly.pdbx_seq_one_letter_code
_entity_poly.pdbx_strand_id
1 'polypeptide(L)'
;MQVNSDIQRRFYYLSAIKMGDNGGSDSEEGTPVPVIKKRDRLAEVEEEERQEREEKKKNREPPIVFRDLGHSSEELLDELEKSLDRVELNDDEMRCLRELRDYALGDEGSWILSEDFLNLIGRILLSGEAGIGDNSRMYCLRVLAYLAVTKDDVILVLHQDRRDHVIMRYASNVDQLSPACQEACALLICNLFENLSTSEWLL
;
A
#
# COMPACT_ATOMS: atom_id res chain seq x y z
N MET A 1 8.77 33.52 -1.46
CA MET A 1 7.51 34.30 -1.42
C MET A 1 6.70 34.03 -2.71
N GLN A 2 6.53 32.76 -3.09
CA GLN A 2 6.00 32.34 -4.41
C GLN A 2 4.53 31.85 -4.34
N VAL A 3 4.07 31.45 -3.14
CA VAL A 3 2.74 30.85 -2.92
C VAL A 3 1.59 31.83 -3.21
N ASN A 4 1.86 33.14 -3.20
CA ASN A 4 0.85 34.16 -3.45
C ASN A 4 0.48 34.31 -4.93
N SER A 5 1.35 33.99 -5.90
CA SER A 5 1.01 34.15 -7.32
C SER A 5 0.07 33.08 -7.85
N ASP A 6 0.21 31.84 -7.36
CA ASP A 6 -0.56 30.71 -7.85
C ASP A 6 -1.99 30.72 -7.30
N ILE A 7 -2.16 31.13 -6.04
CA ILE A 7 -3.49 31.36 -5.45
C ILE A 7 -4.20 32.52 -6.17
N GLN A 8 -3.47 33.60 -6.51
CA GLN A 8 -4.02 34.71 -7.28
C GLN A 8 -4.39 34.31 -8.71
N ARG A 9 -3.59 33.50 -9.39
CA ARG A 9 -3.94 32.93 -10.71
C ARG A 9 -5.19 32.05 -10.63
N ARG A 10 -5.27 31.17 -9.63
CA ARG A 10 -6.41 30.25 -9.44
C ARG A 10 -7.71 31.01 -9.16
N PHE A 11 -7.64 32.09 -8.37
CA PHE A 11 -8.79 32.98 -8.13
C PHE A 11 -9.22 33.74 -9.40
N TYR A 12 -8.26 34.24 -10.17
CA TYR A 12 -8.56 34.95 -11.42
C TYR A 12 -9.24 34.02 -12.44
N TYR A 13 -8.74 32.78 -12.58
CA TYR A 13 -9.28 31.78 -13.49
C TYR A 13 -10.66 31.25 -13.08
N LEU A 14 -10.89 30.99 -11.79
CA LEU A 14 -12.21 30.56 -11.30
C LEU A 14 -13.25 31.69 -11.41
N SER A 15 -12.84 32.96 -11.26
CA SER A 15 -13.73 34.10 -11.48
C SER A 15 -14.14 34.24 -12.95
N ALA A 16 -13.22 34.01 -13.89
CA ALA A 16 -13.49 34.06 -15.32
C ALA A 16 -14.45 32.95 -15.79
N ILE A 17 -14.37 31.76 -15.17
CA ILE A 17 -15.32 30.66 -15.44
C ILE A 17 -16.73 30.99 -14.92
N LYS A 18 -16.85 31.74 -13.82
CA LYS A 18 -18.13 32.13 -13.22
C LYS A 18 -18.80 33.30 -13.96
N MET A 19 -18.03 34.11 -14.69
CA MET A 19 -18.54 35.25 -15.47
C MET A 19 -19.04 34.90 -16.88
N GLY A 20 -18.86 33.66 -17.34
CA GLY A 20 -19.32 33.21 -18.65
C GLY A 20 -20.80 32.83 -18.75
N ASP A 21 -21.61 33.10 -17.72
CA ASP A 21 -23.02 32.66 -17.60
C ASP A 21 -24.02 33.83 -17.49
N ASN A 22 -23.71 34.98 -18.09
CA ASN A 22 -24.70 36.06 -18.21
C ASN A 22 -24.81 36.50 -19.67
N GLY A 23 -25.85 36.01 -20.34
CA GLY A 23 -26.18 36.39 -21.72
C GLY A 23 -26.78 37.79 -21.81
N GLY A 24 -26.57 38.45 -22.96
CA GLY A 24 -27.34 39.63 -23.38
C GLY A 24 -26.58 40.63 -24.24
N SER A 25 -26.80 40.54 -25.57
CA SER A 25 -26.88 41.62 -26.58
C SER A 25 -25.89 42.79 -26.55
N ASP A 26 -24.96 42.87 -27.52
CA ASP A 26 -25.13 43.59 -28.79
C ASP A 26 -23.76 43.82 -29.50
N SER A 27 -23.82 43.65 -30.83
CA SER A 27 -22.91 44.02 -31.93
C SER A 27 -21.59 44.77 -31.64
N GLU A 28 -20.46 44.20 -32.09
CA GLU A 28 -19.64 44.69 -33.22
C GLU A 28 -18.44 43.76 -33.52
N GLU A 29 -17.96 43.81 -34.77
CA GLU A 29 -17.23 42.79 -35.53
C GLU A 29 -16.00 42.15 -34.84
N GLY A 30 -16.09 40.84 -34.60
CA GLY A 30 -15.06 40.05 -33.94
C GLY A 30 -14.13 39.33 -34.92
N THR A 31 -12.82 39.45 -34.69
CA THR A 31 -11.89 38.35 -34.93
C THR A 31 -12.43 37.08 -34.28
N PRO A 32 -12.53 35.93 -34.98
CA PRO A 32 -13.08 34.72 -34.41
C PRO A 32 -12.13 34.21 -33.33
N VAL A 33 -12.42 34.50 -32.08
CA VAL A 33 -11.77 33.85 -30.94
C VAL A 33 -12.14 32.38 -31.04
N PRO A 34 -11.18 31.45 -31.13
CA PRO A 34 -11.49 30.04 -31.27
C PRO A 34 -12.33 29.61 -30.06
N VAL A 35 -13.55 29.14 -30.32
CA VAL A 35 -14.45 28.60 -29.31
C VAL A 35 -13.90 27.25 -28.88
N ILE A 36 -12.87 27.26 -28.04
CA ILE A 36 -12.37 26.06 -27.40
C ILE A 36 -13.47 25.59 -26.45
N LYS A 37 -14.06 24.42 -26.74
CA LYS A 37 -15.17 23.89 -25.96
C LYS A 37 -14.69 23.69 -24.51
N LYS A 38 -15.53 24.02 -23.54
CA LYS A 38 -15.23 23.91 -22.10
C LYS A 38 -14.71 22.51 -21.69
N ARG A 39 -15.05 21.48 -22.46
CA ARG A 39 -14.54 20.10 -22.32
C ARG A 39 -13.07 19.95 -22.70
N ASP A 40 -12.63 20.59 -23.77
CA ASP A 40 -11.24 20.49 -24.25
C ASP A 40 -10.28 21.18 -23.26
N ARG A 41 -10.71 22.31 -22.69
CA ARG A 41 -9.98 23.02 -21.62
C ARG A 41 -9.96 22.27 -20.28
N LEU A 42 -10.98 21.44 -19.99
CA LEU A 42 -10.98 20.62 -18.78
C LEU A 42 -10.01 19.44 -18.93
N ALA A 43 -9.96 18.84 -20.12
CA ALA A 43 -9.03 17.76 -20.45
C ALA A 43 -7.56 18.24 -20.42
N GLU A 44 -7.28 19.45 -20.91
CA GLU A 44 -5.94 20.06 -20.81
C GLU A 44 -5.49 20.27 -19.35
N VAL A 45 -6.39 20.75 -18.48
CA VAL A 45 -6.10 20.93 -17.04
C VAL A 45 -5.92 19.59 -16.33
N GLU A 46 -6.72 18.57 -16.66
CA GLU A 46 -6.54 17.22 -16.11
C GLU A 46 -5.21 16.59 -16.52
N GLU A 47 -4.79 16.81 -17.77
CA GLU A 47 -3.52 16.32 -18.29
C GLU A 47 -2.33 17.08 -17.68
N GLU A 48 -2.41 18.40 -17.52
CA GLU A 48 -1.41 19.20 -16.80
C GLU A 48 -1.30 18.78 -15.31
N GLU A 49 -2.43 18.56 -14.62
CA GLU A 49 -2.41 18.05 -13.25
C GLU A 49 -1.83 16.63 -13.16
N ARG A 50 -2.11 15.79 -14.15
CA ARG A 50 -1.53 14.44 -14.23
C ARG A 50 -0.03 14.50 -14.43
N GLN A 51 0.45 15.33 -15.34
CA GLN A 51 1.87 15.53 -15.60
C GLN A 51 2.58 16.11 -14.39
N GLU A 52 1.99 17.11 -13.71
CA GLU A 52 2.56 17.66 -12.47
C GLU A 52 2.62 16.61 -11.36
N ARG A 53 1.62 15.74 -11.24
CA ARG A 53 1.65 14.60 -10.30
C ARG A 53 2.73 13.58 -10.67
N GLU A 54 2.92 13.29 -11.95
CA GLU A 54 3.95 12.38 -12.44
C GLU A 54 5.38 12.95 -12.25
N GLU A 55 5.58 14.26 -12.47
CA GLU A 55 6.84 14.95 -12.19
C GLU A 55 7.14 15.01 -10.69
N LYS A 56 6.13 15.30 -9.86
CA LYS A 56 6.26 15.21 -8.39
C LYS A 56 6.50 13.79 -7.89
N LYS A 57 6.14 12.75 -8.64
CA LYS A 57 6.47 11.35 -8.34
C LYS A 57 7.92 11.02 -8.71
N LYS A 58 8.41 11.52 -9.85
CA LYS A 58 9.80 11.31 -10.33
C LYS A 58 10.86 11.96 -9.44
N ASN A 59 10.54 13.09 -8.81
CA ASN A 59 11.47 13.81 -7.92
C ASN A 59 11.40 13.36 -6.45
N ARG A 60 10.72 12.25 -6.12
CA ARG A 60 10.71 11.73 -4.75
C ARG A 60 12.01 11.00 -4.47
N GLU A 61 12.57 11.22 -3.29
CA GLU A 61 13.60 10.34 -2.76
C GLU A 61 13.03 8.91 -2.69
N PRO A 62 13.83 7.89 -3.07
CA PRO A 62 13.36 6.51 -3.03
C PRO A 62 13.00 6.12 -1.58
N PRO A 63 12.03 5.22 -1.40
CA PRO A 63 11.65 4.73 -0.08
C PRO A 63 12.83 4.02 0.60
N ILE A 64 12.88 4.10 1.92
CA ILE A 64 13.82 3.29 2.70
C ILE A 64 13.23 1.90 2.85
N VAL A 65 13.93 0.91 2.29
CA VAL A 65 13.51 -0.50 2.30
C VAL A 65 14.62 -1.40 2.82
N PHE A 66 14.22 -2.46 3.51
CA PHE A 66 15.11 -3.41 4.18
C PHE A 66 14.99 -4.76 3.48
N ARG A 67 15.95 -5.05 2.59
CA ARG A 67 16.04 -6.33 1.87
C ARG A 67 16.73 -7.42 2.67
N ASP A 68 17.67 -7.03 3.53
CA ASP A 68 18.35 -7.93 4.45
C ASP A 68 17.62 -7.92 5.80
N LEU A 69 16.91 -9.02 6.08
CA LEU A 69 16.18 -9.23 7.33
C LEU A 69 16.99 -10.08 8.33
N GLY A 70 18.30 -10.25 8.06
CA GLY A 70 19.22 -11.04 8.87
C GLY A 70 19.07 -12.56 8.75
N HIS A 71 18.19 -13.02 7.85
CA HIS A 71 17.91 -14.43 7.57
C HIS A 71 17.62 -14.58 6.07
N SER A 72 17.92 -15.75 5.51
CA SER A 72 17.40 -16.11 4.20
C SER A 72 15.88 -16.29 4.24
N SER A 73 15.22 -16.23 3.08
CA SER A 73 13.78 -16.47 2.99
C SER A 73 13.39 -17.87 3.45
N GLU A 74 14.22 -18.88 3.15
CA GLU A 74 14.07 -20.25 3.63
C GLU A 74 14.15 -20.31 5.17
N GLU A 75 15.16 -19.66 5.76
CA GLU A 75 15.34 -19.63 7.22
C GLU A 75 14.17 -18.92 7.93
N LEU A 76 13.63 -17.84 7.37
CA LEU A 76 12.47 -17.15 7.93
C LEU A 76 11.23 -18.06 7.99
N LEU A 77 11.01 -18.86 6.94
CA LEU A 77 9.89 -19.79 6.85
C LEU A 77 10.09 -20.99 7.78
N ASP A 78 11.30 -21.56 7.80
CA ASP A 78 11.65 -22.67 8.69
C ASP A 78 11.47 -22.28 10.16
N GLU A 79 11.93 -21.09 10.55
CA GLU A 79 11.78 -20.60 11.92
C GLU A 79 10.34 -20.19 12.26
N LEU A 80 9.54 -19.72 11.28
CA LEU A 80 8.11 -19.53 11.47
C LEU A 80 7.42 -20.87 11.76
N GLU A 81 7.61 -21.87 10.91
CA GLU A 81 7.03 -23.22 11.07
C GLU A 81 7.43 -23.83 12.43
N LYS A 82 8.72 -23.81 12.75
CA LYS A 82 9.26 -24.31 14.02
C LYS A 82 8.70 -23.56 15.24
N SER A 83 8.48 -22.25 15.12
CA SER A 83 7.86 -21.48 16.21
C SER A 83 6.42 -21.91 16.49
N LEU A 84 5.77 -22.58 15.52
CA LEU A 84 4.40 -23.09 15.60
C LEU A 84 4.34 -24.59 15.95
N ASP A 85 5.47 -25.29 16.16
CA ASP A 85 5.52 -26.74 16.47
C ASP A 85 4.65 -27.16 17.67
N ARG A 86 4.35 -26.24 18.58
CA ARG A 86 3.54 -26.48 19.79
C ARG A 86 2.06 -26.16 19.61
N VAL A 87 1.67 -25.67 18.43
CA VAL A 87 0.32 -25.26 18.09
C VAL A 87 -0.30 -26.39 17.27
N GLU A 88 -1.51 -26.80 17.65
CA GLU A 88 -2.28 -27.73 16.84
C GLU A 88 -2.90 -26.97 15.66
N LEU A 89 -2.28 -27.12 14.49
CA LEU A 89 -2.77 -26.59 13.23
C LEU A 89 -3.72 -27.59 12.59
N ASN A 90 -4.81 -27.09 12.02
CA ASN A 90 -5.72 -27.91 11.22
C ASN A 90 -5.19 -28.09 9.78
N ASP A 91 -5.87 -28.93 8.99
CA ASP A 91 -5.46 -29.23 7.62
C ASP A 91 -5.41 -27.99 6.70
N ASP A 92 -6.33 -27.04 6.87
CA ASP A 92 -6.39 -25.79 6.10
C ASP A 92 -5.23 -24.85 6.46
N GLU A 93 -4.86 -24.79 7.74
CA GLU A 93 -3.73 -23.97 8.22
C GLU A 93 -2.40 -24.56 7.80
N MET A 94 -2.24 -25.88 7.89
CA MET A 94 -1.08 -26.57 7.35
C MET A 94 -0.97 -26.37 5.83
N ARG A 95 -2.10 -26.34 5.12
CA ARG A 95 -2.15 -25.99 3.69
C ARG A 95 -1.69 -24.55 3.47
N CYS A 96 -2.20 -23.59 4.24
CA CYS A 96 -1.81 -22.18 4.14
C CYS A 96 -0.30 -21.96 4.38
N LEU A 97 0.32 -22.70 5.31
CA LEU A 97 1.78 -22.64 5.52
C LEU A 97 2.57 -23.14 4.30
N ARG A 98 2.10 -24.22 3.65
CA ARG A 98 2.71 -24.71 2.40
C ARG A 98 2.53 -23.72 1.25
N GLU A 99 1.32 -23.20 1.07
CA GLU A 99 1.02 -22.16 0.07
C GLU A 99 1.87 -20.91 0.29
N LEU A 100 2.08 -20.50 1.54
CA LEU A 100 2.97 -19.38 1.90
C LEU A 100 4.41 -19.66 1.50
N ARG A 101 4.91 -20.88 1.71
CA ARG A 101 6.26 -21.28 1.29
C ARG A 101 6.38 -21.27 -0.24
N ASP A 102 5.42 -21.86 -0.95
CA ASP A 102 5.40 -21.89 -2.42
C ASP A 102 5.33 -20.47 -2.99
N TYR A 103 4.51 -19.59 -2.38
CA TYR A 103 4.48 -18.19 -2.73
C TYR A 103 5.82 -17.52 -2.46
N ALA A 104 6.39 -17.63 -1.25
CA ALA A 104 7.58 -16.88 -0.86
C ALA A 104 8.87 -17.29 -1.60
N LEU A 105 9.02 -18.58 -1.94
CA LEU A 105 10.23 -19.13 -2.53
C LEU A 105 10.09 -19.47 -4.03
N GLY A 106 8.87 -19.74 -4.48
CA GLY A 106 8.59 -20.11 -5.86
C GLY A 106 8.35 -18.93 -6.78
N ASP A 107 8.21 -19.26 -8.06
CA ASP A 107 7.83 -18.33 -9.13
C ASP A 107 6.30 -18.13 -9.21
N GLU A 108 5.54 -18.74 -8.30
CA GLU A 108 4.09 -18.61 -8.21
C GLU A 108 3.69 -17.21 -7.70
N GLY A 109 2.55 -16.73 -8.20
CA GLY A 109 1.92 -15.50 -7.76
C GLY A 109 0.98 -15.70 -6.56
N SER A 110 0.37 -14.62 -6.08
CA SER A 110 -0.51 -14.61 -4.91
C SER A 110 -1.77 -15.45 -5.08
N TRP A 111 -2.08 -15.92 -6.30
CA TRP A 111 -3.19 -16.84 -6.57
C TRP A 111 -3.07 -18.18 -5.84
N ILE A 112 -1.85 -18.56 -5.43
CA ILE A 112 -1.62 -19.82 -4.73
C ILE A 112 -2.10 -19.77 -3.28
N LEU A 113 -2.21 -18.55 -2.73
CA LEU A 113 -2.70 -18.34 -1.38
C LEU A 113 -4.23 -18.48 -1.37
N SER A 114 -4.72 -19.44 -0.58
CA SER A 114 -6.15 -19.65 -0.40
C SER A 114 -6.82 -18.52 0.40
N GLU A 115 -8.16 -18.47 0.37
CA GLU A 115 -8.94 -17.46 1.10
C GLU A 115 -8.74 -17.51 2.62
N ASP A 116 -8.26 -18.65 3.13
CA ASP A 116 -7.95 -18.88 4.55
C ASP A 116 -6.59 -18.31 4.98
N PHE A 117 -5.77 -17.83 4.04
CA PHE A 117 -4.43 -17.32 4.35
C PHE A 117 -4.46 -16.23 5.44
N LEU A 118 -5.34 -15.23 5.29
CA LEU A 118 -5.48 -14.16 6.29
C LEU A 118 -6.09 -14.65 7.61
N ASN A 119 -6.83 -15.76 7.62
CA ASN A 119 -7.30 -16.38 8.85
C ASN A 119 -6.12 -16.98 9.63
N LEU A 120 -5.19 -17.66 8.96
CA LEU A 120 -3.95 -18.15 9.56
C LEU A 120 -3.10 -16.99 10.10
N ILE A 121 -2.87 -15.93 9.29
CA ILE A 121 -2.13 -14.75 9.73
C ILE A 121 -2.81 -14.10 10.95
N GLY A 122 -4.13 -14.03 10.96
CA GLY A 122 -4.90 -13.53 12.10
C GLY A 122 -4.75 -14.38 13.35
N ARG A 123 -4.76 -15.70 13.21
CA ARG A 123 -4.48 -16.61 14.33
C ARG A 123 -3.07 -16.39 14.87
N ILE A 124 -2.05 -16.26 14.02
CA ILE A 124 -0.67 -16.04 14.48
C ILE A 124 -0.51 -14.67 15.16
N LEU A 125 -0.99 -13.59 14.54
CA LEU A 125 -0.75 -12.23 15.02
C LEU A 125 -1.65 -11.85 16.21
N LEU A 126 -2.94 -12.15 16.13
CA LEU A 126 -3.95 -11.59 17.02
C LEU A 126 -4.44 -12.56 18.10
N SER A 127 -4.18 -13.88 17.96
CA SER A 127 -4.62 -14.81 19.01
C SER A 127 -3.77 -14.69 20.27
N GLY A 128 -4.39 -14.94 21.42
CA GLY A 128 -3.72 -15.15 22.70
C GLY A 128 -3.54 -16.63 23.04
N GLU A 129 -3.52 -17.50 22.02
CA GLU A 129 -3.47 -18.95 22.20
C GLU A 129 -2.15 -19.40 22.82
N ALA A 130 -2.22 -20.36 23.74
CA ALA A 130 -1.03 -20.97 24.31
C ALA A 130 -0.23 -21.68 23.22
N GLY A 131 1.05 -21.30 23.06
CA GLY A 131 1.93 -21.82 22.00
C GLY A 131 2.26 -20.78 20.93
N ILE A 132 1.38 -19.81 20.68
CA ILE A 132 1.65 -18.68 19.76
C ILE A 132 2.33 -17.55 20.53
N GLY A 133 3.67 -17.58 20.50
CA GLY A 133 4.53 -16.64 21.20
C GLY A 133 5.02 -15.49 20.33
N ASP A 134 5.85 -14.63 20.92
CA ASP A 134 6.46 -13.50 20.21
C ASP A 134 7.31 -13.92 19.02
N ASN A 135 8.00 -15.07 19.10
CA ASN A 135 8.78 -15.59 17.97
C ASN A 135 7.87 -15.86 16.76
N SER A 136 6.70 -16.47 16.96
CA SER A 136 5.75 -16.74 15.87
C SER A 136 5.25 -15.46 15.22
N ARG A 137 4.92 -14.45 16.03
CA ARG A 137 4.49 -13.14 15.54
C ARG A 137 5.61 -12.42 14.80
N MET A 138 6.81 -12.40 15.38
CA MET A 138 7.99 -11.78 14.80
C MET A 138 8.35 -12.40 13.45
N TYR A 139 8.45 -13.73 13.34
CA TYR A 139 8.78 -14.38 12.08
C TYR A 139 7.67 -14.22 11.05
N CYS A 140 6.39 -14.26 11.45
CA CYS A 140 5.27 -13.96 10.57
C CYS A 140 5.38 -12.55 9.97
N LEU A 141 5.65 -11.53 10.79
CA LEU A 141 5.87 -10.15 10.32
C LEU A 141 7.09 -10.02 9.42
N ARG A 142 8.19 -10.72 9.73
CA ARG A 142 9.40 -10.72 8.89
C ARG A 142 9.16 -11.39 7.53
N VAL A 143 8.40 -12.47 7.49
CA VAL A 143 7.96 -13.08 6.22
C VAL A 143 7.10 -12.10 5.43
N LEU A 144 6.12 -11.43 6.06
CA LEU A 144 5.32 -10.40 5.38
C LEU A 144 6.18 -9.23 4.89
N ALA A 145 7.17 -8.80 5.67
CA ALA A 145 8.11 -7.74 5.30
C ALA A 145 8.98 -8.15 4.10
N TYR A 146 9.39 -9.42 4.04
CA TYR A 146 10.08 -9.99 2.89
C TYR A 146 9.18 -9.97 1.64
N LEU A 147 7.95 -10.46 1.75
CA LEU A 147 6.99 -10.49 0.64
C LEU A 147 6.69 -9.10 0.10
N ALA A 148 6.59 -8.08 0.98
CA ALA A 148 6.36 -6.69 0.58
C ALA A 148 7.42 -6.15 -0.40
N VAL A 149 8.64 -6.68 -0.37
CA VAL A 149 9.75 -6.25 -1.21
C VAL A 149 9.99 -7.18 -2.41
N THR A 150 9.64 -8.46 -2.29
CA THR A 150 9.97 -9.47 -3.30
C THR A 150 8.81 -9.87 -4.21
N LYS A 151 7.57 -9.55 -3.83
CA LYS A 151 6.38 -9.94 -4.58
C LYS A 151 5.57 -8.73 -5.02
N ASP A 152 5.56 -8.48 -6.32
CA ASP A 152 4.85 -7.36 -6.95
C ASP A 152 3.32 -7.43 -6.75
N ASP A 153 2.78 -8.65 -6.60
CA ASP A 153 1.35 -8.93 -6.46
C ASP A 153 0.87 -9.06 -5.01
N VAL A 154 1.75 -8.83 -4.02
CA VAL A 154 1.40 -8.87 -2.59
C VAL A 154 0.27 -7.89 -2.23
N ILE A 155 0.09 -6.84 -3.03
CA ILE A 155 -1.04 -5.92 -2.90
C ILE A 155 -2.40 -6.63 -2.97
N LEU A 156 -2.53 -7.74 -3.71
CA LEU A 156 -3.77 -8.48 -3.80
C LEU A 156 -4.15 -9.10 -2.45
N VAL A 157 -3.15 -9.57 -1.69
CA VAL A 157 -3.32 -10.05 -0.32
C VAL A 157 -3.71 -8.90 0.61
N LEU A 158 -3.03 -7.76 0.52
CA LEU A 158 -3.33 -6.58 1.34
C LEU A 158 -4.74 -6.02 1.06
N HIS A 159 -5.22 -6.10 -0.18
CA HIS A 159 -6.59 -5.75 -0.52
C HIS A 159 -7.62 -6.63 0.18
N GLN A 160 -7.34 -7.95 0.31
CA GLN A 160 -8.18 -8.84 1.09
C GLN A 160 -8.15 -8.49 2.58
N ASP A 161 -7.01 -8.04 3.11
CA ASP A 161 -6.88 -7.61 4.51
C ASP A 161 -7.80 -6.43 4.86
N ARG A 162 -8.18 -5.58 3.89
CA ARG A 162 -9.10 -4.45 4.14
C ARG A 162 -10.46 -4.85 4.73
N ARG A 163 -10.86 -6.13 4.63
CA ARG A 163 -12.11 -6.61 5.22
C ARG A 163 -12.03 -6.70 6.75
N ASP A 164 -10.96 -7.31 7.26
CA ASP A 164 -10.85 -7.70 8.67
C ASP A 164 -9.75 -6.91 9.42
N HIS A 165 -8.92 -6.19 8.67
CA HIS A 165 -7.78 -5.38 9.12
C HIS A 165 -6.84 -6.17 10.04
N VAL A 166 -6.52 -7.41 9.68
CA VAL A 166 -5.73 -8.31 10.53
C VAL A 166 -4.34 -7.73 10.79
N ILE A 167 -3.64 -7.40 9.71
CA ILE A 167 -2.26 -6.87 9.77
C ILE A 167 -2.28 -5.48 10.43
N MET A 168 -3.20 -4.62 10.01
CA MET A 168 -3.29 -3.24 10.51
C MET A 168 -3.63 -3.18 12.00
N ARG A 169 -4.54 -4.05 12.49
CA ARG A 169 -4.90 -4.13 13.91
C ARG A 169 -3.73 -4.61 14.78
N TYR A 170 -2.89 -5.50 14.25
CA TYR A 170 -1.68 -5.89 14.95
C TYR A 170 -0.70 -4.70 15.03
N ALA A 171 -0.46 -4.03 13.90
CA ALA A 171 0.43 -2.87 13.82
C ALA A 171 -0.02 -1.67 14.67
N SER A 172 -1.33 -1.46 14.85
CA SER A 172 -1.87 -0.35 15.63
C SER A 172 -1.51 -0.40 17.12
N ASN A 173 -1.07 -1.56 17.63
CA ASN A 173 -0.66 -1.76 19.03
C ASN A 173 0.86 -1.85 19.17
N VAL A 174 1.63 -1.31 18.20
CA VAL A 174 3.09 -1.46 18.14
C VAL A 174 3.79 -1.06 19.43
N ASP A 175 3.33 -0.03 20.13
CA ASP A 175 3.89 0.45 21.39
C ASP A 175 3.78 -0.55 22.56
N GLN A 176 2.88 -1.52 22.45
CA GLN A 176 2.66 -2.57 23.44
C GLN A 176 3.32 -3.90 23.09
N LEU A 177 3.89 -4.02 21.89
CA LEU A 177 4.57 -5.24 21.45
C LEU A 177 5.94 -5.37 22.12
N SER A 178 6.50 -6.59 22.15
CA SER A 178 7.89 -6.77 22.54
C SER A 178 8.85 -6.13 21.53
N PRO A 179 10.09 -5.77 21.93
CA PRO A 179 11.03 -5.08 21.05
C PRO A 179 11.26 -5.77 19.70
N ALA A 180 11.32 -7.12 19.71
CA ALA A 180 11.50 -7.89 18.48
C ALA A 180 10.30 -7.77 17.52
N CYS A 181 9.08 -7.80 18.06
CA CYS A 181 7.86 -7.61 17.28
C CYS A 181 7.70 -6.15 16.81
N GLN A 182 8.13 -5.17 17.62
CA GLN A 182 8.19 -3.76 17.21
C GLN A 182 9.09 -3.56 16.01
N GLU A 183 10.30 -4.13 16.06
CA GLU A 183 11.26 -4.10 14.96
C GLU A 183 10.69 -4.77 13.70
N ALA A 184 10.12 -5.97 13.83
CA ALA A 184 9.52 -6.69 12.71
C ALA A 184 8.33 -5.93 12.10
N CYS A 185 7.51 -5.28 12.92
CA CYS A 185 6.43 -4.42 12.45
C CYS A 185 6.96 -3.19 11.71
N ALA A 186 8.00 -2.54 12.24
CA ALA A 186 8.64 -1.40 11.59
C ALA A 186 9.25 -1.78 10.23
N LEU A 187 9.90 -2.95 10.15
CA LEU A 187 10.43 -3.51 8.89
C LEU A 187 9.31 -3.71 7.87
N LEU A 188 8.20 -4.34 8.26
CA LEU A 188 7.04 -4.51 7.38
C LEU A 188 6.52 -3.17 6.88
N ILE A 189 6.28 -2.20 7.78
CA ILE A 189 5.74 -0.88 7.39
C ILE A 189 6.69 -0.16 6.42
N CYS A 190 7.99 -0.17 6.67
CA CYS A 190 8.96 0.46 5.76
C CYS A 190 8.98 -0.24 4.40
N ASN A 191 8.96 -1.57 4.39
CA ASN A 191 9.01 -2.37 3.18
C ASN A 191 7.75 -2.25 2.31
N LEU A 192 6.59 -1.96 2.90
CA LEU A 192 5.38 -1.65 2.15
C LEU A 192 5.50 -0.36 1.31
N PHE A 193 6.50 0.48 1.54
CA PHE A 193 6.78 1.63 0.66
C PHE A 193 7.58 1.28 -0.59
N GLU A 194 8.13 0.06 -0.72
CA GLU A 194 8.84 -0.38 -1.93
C GLU A 194 7.97 -0.19 -3.18
N ASN A 195 6.70 -0.57 -3.07
CA ASN A 195 5.72 -0.46 -4.15
C ASN A 195 4.68 0.60 -3.82
N LEU A 196 4.31 1.43 -4.82
CA LEU A 196 3.30 2.46 -4.64
C LEU A 196 1.96 1.85 -4.20
N SER A 197 1.58 0.73 -4.83
CA SER A 197 0.33 0.03 -4.57
C SER A 197 0.23 -0.46 -3.11
N THR A 198 1.31 -1.02 -2.57
CA THR A 198 1.38 -1.48 -1.17
C THR A 198 1.42 -0.31 -0.19
N SER A 199 2.03 0.81 -0.56
CA SER A 199 2.05 2.02 0.28
C SER A 199 0.66 2.68 0.38
N GLU A 200 -0.16 2.61 -0.68
CA GLU A 200 -1.55 3.08 -0.67
C GLU A 200 -2.46 2.21 0.21
N TRP A 201 -2.04 1.00 0.58
CA TRP A 201 -2.74 0.23 1.60
C TRP A 201 -2.53 0.80 3.02
N LEU A 202 -1.39 1.46 3.27
CA LEU A 202 -1.09 2.10 4.55
C LEU A 202 -1.76 3.48 4.75
N LEU A 203 -2.05 4.19 3.65
CA LEU A 203 -2.48 5.61 3.64
C LEU A 203 -3.99 5.77 3.41
#